data_AF-A0A382ILY5-F1
#
_entry.id   AF-A0A382ILY5-F1
#
_cell.length_a   1.000
_cell.length_b   1.000
_cell.length_c   1.000
_cell.angle_alpha   90.00
_cell.angle_beta   90.00
_cell.angle_gamma   90.00
#
_symmetry.space_group_name_H-M   'P 1'
#
loop_
_entity.id
_entity.type
_entity.pdbx_description
1 polymer ?
#
loop_
_entity_poly.entity_id
_entity_poly.type
_entity_poly.pdbx_seq_one_letter_code
_entity_poly.pdbx_strand_id
1 'polypeptide(L)'
;MNSILTELGIKDVNFGACSGLDKWSNNSDGGLIESINPANGAVIGSVFQATESDYERIVKESVTAFKDFRKVPAPVRGQLVREMADALRKKKNALGSLVSMEMGKIKQEGDGEVQEMIDIADFAVGQSRMLYGKTMHSERPDHRMYEQWHPLGAIGVISAFNFPVAVWAWNAFIAAICGDTTIWKPSSSAPLCAIAVQNICNEVMDNNGYTGIFSTIIGRGSIVGEKILNDKRIPLVSFTGSTNMGRHVSSTVSERFGKSILELG
;
A
#
# COMPACT_ATOMS: atom_id res chain seq x y z
N MET A 1 9.20 -24.72 -4.51
CA MET A 1 8.95 -23.46 -5.25
C MET A 1 7.46 -23.26 -5.46
N ASN A 2 6.76 -24.20 -6.12
CA ASN A 2 5.28 -24.13 -6.22
C ASN A 2 4.57 -23.99 -4.88
N SER A 3 5.05 -24.64 -3.82
CA SER A 3 4.39 -24.60 -2.51
C SER A 3 4.24 -23.19 -1.92
N ILE A 4 5.27 -22.33 -2.01
CA ILE A 4 5.20 -20.97 -1.44
C ILE A 4 4.36 -20.03 -2.29
N LEU A 5 4.39 -20.17 -3.62
CA LEU A 5 3.59 -19.34 -4.52
C LEU A 5 2.11 -19.65 -4.35
N THR A 6 1.75 -20.93 -4.27
CA THR A 6 0.38 -21.37 -3.95
C THR A 6 -0.06 -20.87 -2.57
N GLU A 7 0.81 -20.94 -1.56
CA GLU A 7 0.49 -20.45 -0.22
C GLU A 7 0.18 -18.94 -0.17
N LEU A 8 0.82 -18.15 -1.05
CA LEU A 8 0.62 -16.70 -1.18
C LEU A 8 -0.46 -16.34 -2.23
N GLY A 9 -1.12 -17.33 -2.82
CA GLY A 9 -2.15 -17.11 -3.85
C GLY A 9 -1.60 -16.55 -5.15
N ILE A 10 -0.32 -16.75 -5.44
CA ILE A 10 0.32 -16.37 -6.70
C ILE A 10 0.06 -17.47 -7.74
N LYS A 11 -0.40 -17.05 -8.91
CA LYS A 11 -0.60 -17.89 -10.11
C LYS A 11 0.56 -17.71 -11.09
N ASP A 12 0.62 -18.55 -12.12
CA ASP A 12 1.60 -18.37 -13.21
C ASP A 12 1.39 -17.03 -13.95
N VAL A 13 0.12 -16.64 -14.13
CA VAL A 13 -0.28 -15.35 -14.69
C VAL A 13 -1.27 -14.68 -13.74
N ASN A 14 -0.93 -13.46 -13.31
CA ASN A 14 -1.70 -12.66 -12.37
C ASN A 14 -2.14 -11.33 -13.01
N PHE A 15 -3.03 -10.62 -12.34
CA PHE A 15 -3.49 -9.30 -12.78
C PHE A 15 -2.95 -8.20 -11.87
N GLY A 16 -2.70 -7.03 -12.44
CA GLY A 16 -1.99 -5.95 -11.76
C GLY A 16 -2.87 -4.97 -10.98
N ALA A 17 -4.20 -5.13 -10.90
CA ALA A 17 -5.05 -4.16 -10.21
C ALA A 17 -6.09 -4.84 -9.30
N CYS A 18 -6.18 -4.43 -8.04
CA CYS A 18 -7.10 -5.02 -7.06
C CYS A 18 -7.44 -4.08 -5.91
N SER A 19 -8.65 -4.20 -5.38
CA SER A 19 -9.21 -3.40 -4.28
C SER A 19 -9.94 -4.26 -3.23
N GLY A 20 -9.85 -5.58 -3.28
CA GLY A 20 -10.56 -6.46 -2.35
C GLY A 20 -10.60 -7.92 -2.81
N LEU A 21 -11.16 -8.79 -1.97
CA LEU A 21 -11.38 -10.20 -2.31
C LEU A 21 -12.20 -10.30 -3.60
N ASP A 22 -11.75 -11.15 -4.52
CA ASP A 22 -12.35 -11.36 -5.85
C ASP A 22 -12.50 -10.10 -6.74
N LYS A 23 -11.79 -9.00 -6.41
CA LYS A 23 -11.78 -7.74 -7.19
C LYS A 23 -10.49 -7.50 -7.97
N TRP A 24 -9.76 -8.57 -8.27
CA TRP A 24 -8.67 -8.52 -9.24
C TRP A 24 -9.21 -8.13 -10.62
N SER A 25 -8.44 -7.32 -11.35
CA SER A 25 -8.74 -7.01 -12.75
C SER A 25 -8.81 -8.29 -13.58
N ASN A 26 -9.53 -8.22 -14.69
CA ASN A 26 -9.53 -9.21 -15.75
C ASN A 26 -8.99 -8.63 -17.07
N ASN A 27 -8.38 -7.45 -17.03
CA ASN A 27 -7.86 -6.76 -18.20
C ASN A 27 -6.42 -7.21 -18.53
N SER A 28 -6.22 -7.63 -19.78
CA SER A 28 -4.91 -8.07 -20.31
C SER A 28 -4.22 -7.03 -21.21
N ASP A 29 -4.86 -5.89 -21.49
CA ASP A 29 -4.42 -4.91 -22.49
C ASP A 29 -3.27 -4.03 -22.00
N GLY A 30 -2.97 -4.02 -20.69
CA GLY A 30 -1.86 -3.25 -20.13
C GLY A 30 -0.48 -3.81 -20.47
N GLY A 31 -0.43 -5.00 -21.10
CA GLY A 31 0.79 -5.72 -21.42
C GLY A 31 1.25 -6.62 -20.28
N LEU A 32 1.98 -7.68 -20.63
CA LEU A 32 2.50 -8.66 -19.68
C LEU A 32 3.92 -8.28 -19.25
N ILE A 33 4.19 -8.33 -17.95
CA ILE A 33 5.56 -8.29 -17.42
C ILE A 33 5.89 -9.61 -16.74
N GLU A 34 7.11 -10.08 -16.93
CA GLU A 34 7.66 -11.26 -16.26
C GLU A 34 8.40 -10.82 -15.01
N SER A 35 8.15 -11.52 -13.89
CA SER A 35 8.95 -11.43 -12.69
C SER A 35 10.06 -12.47 -12.77
N ILE A 36 11.31 -12.01 -12.70
CA ILE A 36 12.50 -12.82 -12.94
C ILE A 36 13.28 -12.96 -11.65
N ASN A 37 13.67 -14.18 -11.31
CA ASN A 37 14.56 -14.44 -10.19
C ASN A 37 15.98 -13.96 -10.56
N PRO A 38 16.54 -12.95 -9.86
CA PRO A 38 17.83 -12.39 -10.22
C PRO A 38 19.01 -13.35 -9.94
N ALA A 39 18.83 -14.39 -9.13
CA ALA A 39 19.89 -15.34 -8.80
C ALA A 39 20.15 -16.37 -9.92
N ASN A 40 19.18 -16.63 -10.79
CA ASN A 40 19.30 -17.66 -11.84
C ASN A 40 18.65 -17.30 -13.19
N GLY A 41 17.98 -16.15 -13.30
CA GLY A 41 17.32 -15.69 -14.51
C GLY A 41 16.01 -16.41 -14.85
N ALA A 42 15.52 -17.31 -13.99
CA ALA A 42 14.27 -18.02 -14.25
C ALA A 42 13.05 -17.12 -13.99
N VAL A 43 12.00 -17.29 -14.81
CA VAL A 43 10.70 -16.63 -14.59
C VAL A 43 10.03 -17.26 -13.37
N ILE A 44 9.62 -16.43 -12.41
CA ILE A 44 8.87 -16.84 -11.21
C ILE A 44 7.37 -16.89 -11.53
N GLY A 45 6.88 -15.90 -12.29
CA GLY A 45 5.50 -15.74 -12.73
C GLY A 45 5.33 -14.41 -13.46
N SER A 46 4.14 -14.15 -13.98
CA SER A 46 3.87 -12.98 -14.81
C SER A 46 2.66 -12.19 -14.32
N VAL A 47 2.63 -10.91 -14.68
CA VAL A 47 1.57 -9.97 -14.27
C VAL A 47 1.11 -9.15 -15.47
N PHE A 48 -0.19 -9.17 -15.77
CA PHE A 48 -0.80 -8.18 -16.66
C PHE A 48 -0.81 -6.83 -15.96
N GLN A 49 -0.14 -5.84 -16.54
CA GLN A 49 -0.09 -4.50 -15.99
C GLN A 49 -1.48 -3.87 -16.00
N ALA A 50 -1.77 -3.05 -14.99
CA ALA A 50 -2.99 -2.29 -14.90
C ALA A 50 -3.12 -1.29 -16.05
N THR A 51 -4.31 -1.21 -16.61
CA THR A 51 -4.68 -0.23 -17.63
C THR A 51 -5.15 1.10 -17.02
N GLU A 52 -5.45 2.09 -17.87
CA GLU A 52 -6.05 3.33 -17.39
C GLU A 52 -7.46 3.12 -16.82
N SER A 53 -8.23 2.18 -17.37
CA SER A 53 -9.57 1.87 -16.86
C SER A 53 -9.50 1.15 -15.51
N ASP A 54 -8.50 0.30 -15.31
CA ASP A 54 -8.19 -0.26 -13.99
C ASP A 54 -7.83 0.82 -12.98
N TYR A 55 -6.96 1.76 -13.37
CA TYR A 55 -6.59 2.89 -12.50
C TYR A 55 -7.83 3.66 -12.04
N GLU A 56 -8.69 4.05 -12.98
CA GLU A 56 -9.90 4.82 -12.66
C GLU A 56 -10.85 4.05 -11.72
N ARG A 57 -11.04 2.75 -11.98
CA ARG A 57 -11.85 1.89 -11.12
C ARG A 57 -11.29 1.84 -9.70
N ILE A 58 -9.99 1.56 -9.54
CA ILE A 58 -9.36 1.42 -8.22
C ILE A 58 -9.39 2.74 -7.44
N VAL A 59 -9.13 3.87 -8.08
CA VAL A 59 -9.21 5.18 -7.42
C VAL A 59 -10.63 5.47 -6.97
N LYS A 60 -11.63 5.24 -7.82
CA LYS A 60 -13.04 5.44 -7.47
C LYS A 60 -13.48 4.58 -6.30
N GLU A 61 -13.10 3.31 -6.28
CA GLU A 61 -13.41 2.37 -5.20
C GLU A 61 -12.75 2.79 -3.89
N SER A 62 -11.46 3.16 -3.92
CA SER A 62 -10.72 3.60 -2.73
C SER A 62 -11.29 4.91 -2.16
N VAL A 63 -11.61 5.88 -3.01
CA VAL A 63 -12.26 7.15 -2.60
C VAL A 63 -13.67 6.89 -2.04
N THR A 64 -14.37 5.89 -2.55
CA THR A 64 -15.69 5.52 -2.03
C THR A 64 -15.55 4.86 -0.65
N ALA A 65 -14.64 3.89 -0.51
CA ALA A 65 -14.34 3.22 0.76
C ALA A 65 -13.92 4.22 1.85
N PHE A 66 -13.10 5.23 1.48
CA PHE A 66 -12.69 6.31 2.38
C PHE A 66 -13.87 7.02 3.06
N LYS A 67 -14.99 7.27 2.34
CA LYS A 67 -16.14 8.00 2.88
C LYS A 67 -16.75 7.32 4.11
N ASP A 68 -16.71 5.99 4.15
CA ASP A 68 -17.23 5.22 5.26
C ASP A 68 -16.14 4.86 6.26
N PHE A 69 -14.95 4.48 5.78
CA PHE A 69 -13.83 4.11 6.64
C PHE A 69 -13.37 5.26 7.55
N ARG A 70 -13.43 6.52 7.09
CA ARG A 70 -13.10 7.68 7.91
C ARG A 70 -14.00 7.87 9.14
N LYS A 71 -15.19 7.28 9.15
CA LYS A 71 -16.15 7.34 10.26
C LYS A 71 -15.91 6.23 11.29
N VAL A 72 -15.14 5.20 10.93
CA VAL A 72 -14.78 4.11 11.84
C VAL A 72 -13.83 4.66 12.93
N PRO A 73 -14.10 4.43 14.23
CA PRO A 73 -13.24 4.90 15.30
C PRO A 73 -11.81 4.39 15.16
N ALA A 74 -10.82 5.25 15.42
CA ALA A 74 -9.40 4.90 15.25
C ALA A 74 -8.99 3.59 15.96
N PRO A 75 -9.41 3.30 17.22
CA PRO A 75 -9.08 2.03 17.86
C PRO A 75 -9.65 0.79 17.15
N VAL A 76 -10.78 0.92 16.44
CA VAL A 76 -11.37 -0.17 15.63
C VAL A 76 -10.58 -0.36 14.34
N ARG A 77 -10.14 0.74 13.70
CA ARG A 77 -9.19 0.66 12.57
C ARG A 77 -7.87 0.01 13.00
N GLY A 78 -7.42 0.26 14.23
CA GLY A 78 -6.30 -0.44 14.84
C GLY A 78 -6.51 -1.95 14.94
N GLN A 79 -7.73 -2.45 15.19
CA GLN A 79 -7.99 -3.89 15.21
C GLN A 79 -7.85 -4.53 13.84
N LEU A 80 -8.29 -3.86 12.77
CA LEU A 80 -8.03 -4.32 11.40
C LEU A 80 -6.52 -4.48 11.15
N VAL A 81 -5.72 -3.49 11.55
CA VAL A 81 -4.26 -3.53 11.40
C VAL A 81 -3.61 -4.62 12.28
N ARG A 82 -4.14 -4.87 13.49
CA ARG A 82 -3.71 -6.02 14.32
C ARG A 82 -3.90 -7.35 13.59
N GLU A 83 -5.04 -7.53 12.94
CA GLU A 83 -5.34 -8.75 12.19
C GLU A 83 -4.47 -8.89 10.94
N MET A 84 -4.08 -7.76 10.32
CA MET A 84 -3.04 -7.77 9.27
C MET A 84 -1.72 -8.30 9.83
N ALA A 85 -1.30 -7.86 11.03
CA ALA A 85 -0.09 -8.36 11.68
C ALA A 85 -0.17 -9.87 11.92
N ASP A 86 -1.31 -10.36 12.42
CA ASP A 86 -1.54 -11.80 12.66
C ASP A 86 -1.47 -12.62 11.36
N ALA A 87 -2.05 -12.10 10.27
CA ALA A 87 -1.99 -12.74 8.96
C ALA A 87 -0.55 -12.76 8.40
N LEU A 88 0.18 -11.65 8.53
CA LEU A 88 1.59 -11.55 8.15
C LEU A 88 2.48 -12.51 8.95
N ARG A 89 2.25 -12.67 10.26
CA ARG A 89 2.97 -13.66 11.09
C ARG A 89 2.81 -15.08 10.55
N LYS A 90 1.57 -15.46 10.18
CA LYS A 90 1.27 -16.78 9.61
C LYS A 90 1.99 -17.00 8.27
N LYS A 91 2.13 -15.95 7.46
CA LYS A 91 2.72 -16.00 6.11
C LYS A 91 4.19 -15.57 6.06
N LYS A 92 4.81 -15.27 7.20
CA LYS A 92 6.15 -14.65 7.27
C LYS A 92 7.19 -15.43 6.47
N ASN A 93 7.25 -16.75 6.67
CA ASN A 93 8.26 -17.58 6.01
C ASN A 93 8.07 -17.61 4.49
N ALA A 94 6.83 -17.75 4.02
CA ALA A 94 6.51 -17.78 2.59
C ALA A 94 6.79 -16.41 1.94
N LEU A 95 6.30 -15.32 2.54
CA LEU A 95 6.49 -13.98 2.01
C LEU A 95 7.97 -13.56 2.03
N GLY A 96 8.71 -13.85 3.11
CA GLY A 96 10.15 -13.60 3.17
C GLY A 96 10.95 -14.42 2.14
N SER A 97 10.49 -15.64 1.82
CA SER A 97 11.06 -16.44 0.73
C SER A 97 10.81 -15.79 -0.63
N LEU A 98 9.61 -15.26 -0.86
CA LEU A 98 9.27 -14.57 -2.10
C LEU A 98 10.09 -13.28 -2.26
N VAL A 99 10.23 -12.48 -1.19
CA VAL A 99 11.05 -11.26 -1.20
C VAL A 99 12.49 -11.60 -1.60
N SER A 100 13.07 -12.64 -1.00
CA SER A 100 14.42 -13.11 -1.35
C SER A 100 14.51 -13.55 -2.81
N MET A 101 13.50 -14.29 -3.29
CA MET A 101 13.47 -14.85 -4.64
C MET A 101 13.28 -13.81 -5.74
N GLU A 102 12.42 -12.82 -5.52
CA GLU A 102 12.05 -11.82 -6.52
C GLU A 102 12.96 -10.59 -6.48
N MET A 103 13.29 -10.08 -5.29
CA MET A 103 14.18 -8.92 -5.15
C MET A 103 15.67 -9.31 -5.20
N GLY A 104 16.02 -10.49 -4.67
CA GLY A 104 17.39 -11.01 -4.69
C GLY A 104 18.19 -10.85 -3.40
N LYS A 105 17.59 -10.29 -2.33
CA LYS A 105 18.23 -10.24 -1.01
C LYS A 105 18.32 -11.62 -0.35
N ILE A 106 19.21 -11.79 0.62
CA ILE A 106 19.32 -13.06 1.35
C ILE A 106 18.03 -13.34 2.14
N LYS A 107 17.71 -14.63 2.33
CA LYS A 107 16.46 -15.06 2.98
C LYS A 107 16.24 -14.43 4.35
N GLN A 108 17.31 -14.29 5.14
CA GLN A 108 17.25 -13.68 6.47
C GLN A 108 16.78 -12.22 6.40
N GLU A 109 17.24 -11.46 5.41
CA GLU A 109 16.77 -10.08 5.19
C GLU A 109 15.33 -10.05 4.66
N GLY A 110 14.93 -11.00 3.83
CA GLY A 110 13.53 -11.15 3.40
C GLY A 110 12.60 -11.41 4.59
N ASP A 111 12.99 -12.29 5.52
CA ASP A 111 12.24 -12.51 6.77
C ASP A 111 12.25 -11.31 7.70
N GLY A 112 13.39 -10.59 7.76
CA GLY A 112 13.52 -9.34 8.49
C GLY A 112 12.57 -8.27 7.96
N GLU A 113 12.47 -8.13 6.64
CA GLU A 113 11.56 -7.15 6.03
C GLU A 113 10.09 -7.45 6.35
N VAL A 114 9.66 -8.72 6.32
CA VAL A 114 8.30 -9.08 6.73
C VAL A 114 8.11 -8.88 8.24
N GLN A 115 9.16 -9.05 9.05
CA GLN A 115 9.11 -8.71 10.47
C GLN A 115 8.88 -7.21 10.68
N GLU A 116 9.51 -6.34 9.90
CA GLU A 116 9.29 -4.88 9.97
C GLU A 116 7.83 -4.52 9.66
N MET A 117 7.16 -5.22 8.74
CA MET A 117 5.72 -5.06 8.50
C MET A 117 4.87 -5.45 9.71
N ILE A 118 5.25 -6.52 10.41
CA ILE A 118 4.55 -7.00 11.61
C ILE A 118 4.74 -5.99 12.76
N ASP A 119 5.98 -5.54 12.97
CA ASP A 119 6.32 -4.64 14.07
C ASP A 119 5.68 -3.26 13.92
N ILE A 120 5.63 -2.72 12.68
CA ILE A 120 4.94 -1.45 12.45
C ILE A 120 3.42 -1.59 12.60
N ALA A 121 2.84 -2.75 12.27
CA ALA A 121 1.43 -3.01 12.51
C ALA A 121 1.12 -3.01 14.02
N ASP A 122 1.93 -3.68 14.83
CA ASP A 122 1.79 -3.67 16.29
C ASP A 122 1.95 -2.27 16.88
N PHE A 123 2.93 -1.51 16.39
CA PHE A 123 3.11 -0.11 16.78
C PHE A 123 1.87 0.72 16.42
N ALA A 124 1.32 0.55 15.22
CA ALA A 124 0.13 1.24 14.75
C ALA A 124 -1.11 0.92 15.61
N VAL A 125 -1.24 -0.30 16.14
CA VAL A 125 -2.30 -0.64 17.10
C VAL A 125 -2.25 0.26 18.33
N GLY A 126 -1.06 0.47 18.91
CA GLY A 126 -0.87 1.41 20.02
C GLY A 126 -1.21 2.85 19.61
N GLN A 127 -0.67 3.31 18.48
CA GLN A 127 -0.91 4.66 17.96
C GLN A 127 -2.38 4.95 17.66
N SER A 128 -3.17 3.94 17.28
CA SER A 128 -4.61 4.09 17.01
C SER A 128 -5.42 4.61 18.20
N ARG A 129 -4.87 4.48 19.43
CA ARG A 129 -5.44 5.00 20.67
C ARG A 129 -4.85 6.34 21.09
N MET A 130 -3.84 6.84 20.38
CA MET A 130 -3.04 8.00 20.72
C MET A 130 -3.09 9.13 19.68
N LEU A 131 -4.06 9.09 18.76
CA LEU A 131 -4.33 10.18 17.79
C LEU A 131 -4.99 11.39 18.48
N TYR A 132 -4.33 11.94 19.49
CA TYR A 132 -4.82 13.02 20.33
C TYR A 132 -4.71 14.39 19.66
N GLY A 133 -5.67 15.26 19.94
CA GLY A 133 -5.55 16.70 19.75
C GLY A 133 -5.17 17.41 21.06
N LYS A 134 -4.86 18.70 20.97
CA LYS A 134 -4.60 19.56 22.15
C LYS A 134 -5.83 20.40 22.49
N THR A 135 -6.03 20.70 23.77
CA THR A 135 -6.99 21.71 24.23
C THR A 135 -6.23 22.89 24.82
N MET A 136 -6.66 24.10 24.52
CA MET A 136 -5.98 25.35 24.89
C MET A 136 -7.01 26.38 25.38
N HIS A 137 -6.59 27.32 26.23
CA HIS A 137 -7.47 28.43 26.62
C HIS A 137 -7.61 29.45 25.50
N SER A 138 -8.85 29.86 25.21
CA SER A 138 -9.10 30.99 24.31
C SER A 138 -8.85 32.31 25.02
N GLU A 139 -8.34 33.31 24.30
CA GLU A 139 -8.28 34.70 24.77
C GLU A 139 -9.67 35.36 24.83
N ARG A 140 -10.69 34.73 24.21
CA ARG A 140 -12.05 35.27 24.10
C ARG A 140 -12.97 34.65 25.17
N PRO A 141 -13.81 35.44 25.85
CA PRO A 141 -14.85 34.91 26.73
C PRO A 141 -15.77 33.92 26.01
N ASP A 142 -16.22 32.89 26.71
CA ASP A 142 -17.17 31.86 26.22
C ASP A 142 -16.74 31.10 24.95
N HIS A 143 -15.43 30.99 24.70
CA HIS A 143 -14.86 30.24 23.58
C HIS A 143 -14.01 29.06 24.03
N ARG A 144 -14.21 27.90 23.38
CA ARG A 144 -13.35 26.71 23.52
C ARG A 144 -12.41 26.59 22.33
N MET A 145 -11.12 26.44 22.61
CA MET A 145 -10.09 26.24 21.59
C MET A 145 -9.48 24.84 21.70
N TYR A 146 -9.42 24.11 20.60
CA TYR A 146 -8.79 22.79 20.52
C TYR A 146 -8.28 22.50 19.11
N GLU A 147 -7.29 21.62 19.01
CA GLU A 147 -6.79 21.06 17.76
C GLU A 147 -7.49 19.74 17.48
N GLN A 148 -7.82 19.48 16.21
CA GLN A 148 -8.41 18.23 15.77
C GLN A 148 -7.72 17.73 14.51
N TRP A 149 -7.34 16.47 14.52
CA TRP A 149 -6.79 15.77 13.37
C TRP A 149 -7.90 15.04 12.63
N HIS A 150 -7.90 15.19 11.30
CA HIS A 150 -8.83 14.49 10.41
C HIS A 150 -8.04 13.71 9.35
N PRO A 151 -8.56 12.56 8.90
CA PRO A 151 -7.99 11.84 7.76
C PRO A 151 -7.89 12.73 6.51
N LEU A 152 -6.87 12.50 5.68
CA LEU A 152 -6.66 13.23 4.44
C LEU A 152 -7.57 12.75 3.30
N GLY A 153 -7.67 11.44 3.08
CA GLY A 153 -8.34 10.88 1.90
C GLY A 153 -7.81 9.52 1.46
N ALA A 154 -7.93 9.26 0.16
CA ALA A 154 -7.20 8.18 -0.48
C ALA A 154 -5.76 8.62 -0.75
N ILE A 155 -4.76 7.98 -0.15
CA ILE A 155 -3.36 8.36 -0.30
C ILE A 155 -2.66 7.44 -1.31
N GLY A 156 -1.75 8.00 -2.11
CA GLY A 156 -0.92 7.24 -3.03
C GLY A 156 0.36 6.79 -2.34
N VAL A 157 0.74 5.52 -2.50
CA VAL A 157 2.03 4.99 -2.03
C VAL A 157 2.77 4.46 -3.25
N ILE A 158 3.94 5.02 -3.55
CA ILE A 158 4.81 4.60 -4.65
C ILE A 158 6.12 4.09 -4.04
N SER A 159 6.36 2.78 -4.12
CA SER A 159 7.52 2.14 -3.47
C SER A 159 8.59 1.68 -4.46
N ALA A 160 9.84 1.70 -4.00
CA ALA A 160 11.00 1.19 -4.73
C ALA A 160 11.08 -0.36 -4.67
N PHE A 161 12.01 -0.93 -5.42
CA PHE A 161 12.18 -2.39 -5.52
C PHE A 161 12.94 -3.01 -4.36
N ASN A 162 13.74 -2.23 -3.61
CA ASN A 162 14.72 -2.74 -2.66
C ASN A 162 14.10 -3.19 -1.32
N PHE A 163 12.97 -2.60 -0.94
CA PHE A 163 12.11 -3.04 0.16
C PHE A 163 10.68 -3.17 -0.38
N PRO A 164 10.40 -4.25 -1.14
CA PRO A 164 9.17 -4.38 -1.91
C PRO A 164 7.92 -4.53 -1.05
N VAL A 165 8.02 -4.78 0.26
CA VAL A 165 6.85 -4.95 1.15
C VAL A 165 6.87 -4.04 2.37
N ALA A 166 8.02 -3.74 2.97
CA ALA A 166 8.08 -2.95 4.21
C ALA A 166 7.70 -1.48 4.02
N VAL A 167 8.20 -0.83 2.96
CA VAL A 167 7.89 0.59 2.67
C VAL A 167 6.39 0.82 2.53
N TRP A 168 5.69 -0.12 1.88
CA TRP A 168 4.25 -0.07 1.79
C TRP A 168 3.60 -0.21 3.17
N ALA A 169 4.00 -1.21 3.98
CA ALA A 169 3.40 -1.45 5.30
C ALA A 169 3.55 -0.26 6.25
N TRP A 170 4.72 0.39 6.26
CA TRP A 170 4.96 1.59 7.08
C TRP A 170 3.98 2.72 6.75
N ASN A 171 3.71 2.93 5.46
CA ASN A 171 2.76 3.93 5.02
C ASN A 171 1.32 3.49 5.24
N ALA A 172 0.98 2.28 4.83
CA ALA A 172 -0.38 1.77 4.76
C ALA A 172 -1.01 1.58 6.13
N PHE A 173 -0.28 1.00 7.09
CA PHE A 173 -0.83 0.74 8.41
C PHE A 173 -1.01 2.03 9.23
N ILE A 174 -0.10 3.00 9.08
CA ILE A 174 -0.26 4.32 9.70
C ILE A 174 -1.41 5.10 9.06
N ALA A 175 -1.51 5.09 7.73
CA ALA A 175 -2.63 5.70 7.01
C ALA A 175 -3.98 5.10 7.42
N ALA A 176 -4.06 3.77 7.53
CA ALA A 176 -5.29 3.08 7.91
C ALA A 176 -5.75 3.46 9.33
N ILE A 177 -4.85 3.51 10.33
CA ILE A 177 -5.25 3.95 11.67
C ILE A 177 -5.64 5.44 11.70
N CYS A 178 -5.04 6.27 10.84
CA CYS A 178 -5.41 7.66 10.63
C CYS A 178 -6.78 7.82 9.96
N GLY A 179 -7.28 6.79 9.26
CA GLY A 179 -8.61 6.76 8.62
C GLY A 179 -8.57 6.96 7.11
N ASP A 180 -7.38 6.88 6.53
CA ASP A 180 -7.13 6.98 5.10
C ASP A 180 -7.19 5.60 4.43
N THR A 181 -7.48 5.58 3.14
CA THR A 181 -7.31 4.39 2.29
C THR A 181 -6.03 4.55 1.47
N THR A 182 -5.36 3.46 1.10
CA THR A 182 -4.12 3.52 0.32
C THR A 182 -4.26 2.91 -1.06
N ILE A 183 -3.70 3.59 -2.06
CA ILE A 183 -3.53 3.10 -3.43
C ILE A 183 -2.04 2.90 -3.65
N TRP A 184 -1.62 1.64 -3.70
CA TRP A 184 -0.24 1.24 -3.81
C TRP A 184 0.16 0.99 -5.26
N LYS A 185 1.19 1.69 -5.71
CA LYS A 185 1.90 1.40 -6.95
C LYS A 185 3.31 0.87 -6.59
N PRO A 186 3.53 -0.45 -6.60
CA PRO A 186 4.85 -1.02 -6.34
C PRO A 186 5.79 -0.80 -7.53
N SER A 187 7.07 -1.11 -7.31
CA SER A 187 8.02 -1.25 -8.41
C SER A 187 7.63 -2.42 -9.32
N SER A 188 7.72 -2.21 -10.64
CA SER A 188 7.51 -3.27 -11.63
C SER A 188 8.57 -4.38 -11.58
N SER A 189 9.64 -4.20 -10.81
CA SER A 189 10.70 -5.22 -10.62
C SER A 189 10.38 -6.23 -9.52
N ALA A 190 9.41 -5.95 -8.65
CA ALA A 190 8.97 -6.89 -7.61
C ALA A 190 7.43 -6.98 -7.52
N PRO A 191 6.74 -7.27 -8.64
CA PRO A 191 5.29 -7.22 -8.68
C PRO A 191 4.62 -8.38 -7.91
N LEU A 192 5.23 -9.56 -7.81
CA LEU A 192 4.63 -10.72 -7.14
C LEU A 192 4.59 -10.53 -5.62
N CYS A 193 5.59 -9.86 -5.03
CA CYS A 193 5.56 -9.43 -3.63
C CYS A 193 4.32 -8.59 -3.33
N ALA A 194 3.99 -7.66 -4.22
CA ALA A 194 2.80 -6.83 -4.06
C ALA A 194 1.50 -7.62 -4.18
N ILE A 195 1.44 -8.60 -5.10
CA ILE A 195 0.29 -9.49 -5.24
C ILE A 195 0.09 -10.35 -3.99
N ALA A 196 1.17 -10.93 -3.45
CA ALA A 196 1.12 -11.70 -2.22
C ALA A 196 0.59 -10.88 -1.04
N VAL A 197 1.11 -9.66 -0.87
CA VAL A 197 0.65 -8.73 0.19
C VAL A 197 -0.82 -8.36 -0.02
N GLN A 198 -1.23 -8.05 -1.26
CA GLN A 198 -2.62 -7.72 -1.54
C GLN A 198 -3.57 -8.90 -1.26
N ASN A 199 -3.17 -10.13 -1.57
CA ASN A 199 -3.96 -11.33 -1.24
C ASN A 199 -4.16 -11.48 0.27
N ILE A 200 -3.10 -11.29 1.07
CA ILE A 200 -3.19 -11.29 2.53
C ILE A 200 -4.15 -10.19 3.03
N CYS A 201 -4.02 -8.98 2.48
CA CYS A 201 -4.89 -7.87 2.85
C CYS A 201 -6.35 -8.12 2.48
N ASN A 202 -6.60 -8.73 1.33
CA ASN A 202 -7.95 -9.04 0.85
C ASN A 202 -8.69 -9.97 1.81
N GLU A 203 -8.03 -11.04 2.28
CA GLU A 203 -8.62 -11.98 3.23
C GLU A 203 -9.01 -11.29 4.54
N VAL A 204 -8.10 -10.49 5.11
CA VAL A 204 -8.36 -9.78 6.38
C VAL A 204 -9.42 -8.68 6.21
N MET A 205 -9.38 -7.92 5.11
CA MET A 205 -10.41 -6.92 4.82
C MET A 205 -11.79 -7.56 4.68
N ASP A 206 -11.90 -8.66 3.93
CA ASP A 206 -13.17 -9.35 3.68
C ASP A 206 -13.79 -9.91 4.98
N ASN A 207 -12.98 -10.54 5.83
CA ASN A 207 -13.40 -11.02 7.16
C ASN A 207 -13.99 -9.91 8.05
N ASN A 208 -13.61 -8.66 7.81
CA ASN A 208 -14.09 -7.48 8.53
C ASN A 208 -15.16 -6.68 7.77
N GLY A 209 -15.64 -7.17 6.62
CA GLY A 209 -16.63 -6.50 5.78
C GLY A 209 -16.10 -5.25 5.06
N TYR A 210 -14.78 -5.17 4.84
CA TYR A 210 -14.12 -4.07 4.17
C TYR A 210 -13.64 -4.40 2.76
N THR A 211 -13.53 -3.37 1.93
CA THR A 211 -12.94 -3.39 0.59
C THR A 211 -12.42 -1.99 0.29
N GLY A 212 -11.35 -1.87 -0.49
CA GLY A 212 -10.81 -0.60 -0.96
C GLY A 212 -10.02 0.19 0.08
N ILE A 213 -9.77 -0.36 1.28
CA ILE A 213 -8.87 0.26 2.27
C ILE A 213 -7.43 0.14 1.77
N PHE A 214 -7.03 -1.07 1.36
CA PHE A 214 -5.73 -1.35 0.75
C PHE A 214 -5.95 -1.81 -0.68
N SER A 215 -5.56 -0.98 -1.64
CA SER A 215 -5.68 -1.28 -3.07
C SER A 215 -4.31 -1.24 -3.74
N THR A 216 -4.09 -2.06 -4.76
CA THR A 216 -2.83 -2.16 -5.51
C THR A 216 -3.06 -1.91 -7.00
N ILE A 217 -2.13 -1.19 -7.63
CA ILE A 217 -2.07 -0.90 -9.07
C ILE A 217 -0.62 -1.07 -9.59
N ILE A 218 -0.32 -2.24 -10.13
CA ILE A 218 0.93 -2.62 -10.78
C ILE A 218 0.88 -2.18 -12.24
N GLY A 219 1.56 -1.10 -12.58
CA GLY A 219 1.62 -0.62 -13.95
C GLY A 219 2.79 0.32 -14.20
N ARG A 220 2.99 0.73 -15.45
CA ARG A 220 4.14 1.55 -15.86
C ARG A 220 4.23 2.85 -15.06
N GLY A 221 5.45 3.24 -14.69
CA GLY A 221 5.75 4.51 -14.02
C GLY A 221 5.15 5.70 -14.75
N SER A 222 5.44 5.79 -16.03
CA SER A 222 4.98 6.83 -16.96
C SER A 222 3.46 6.91 -17.18
N ILE A 223 2.70 5.92 -16.72
CA ILE A 223 1.23 5.88 -16.87
C ILE A 223 0.59 5.94 -15.50
N VAL A 224 0.68 4.86 -14.72
CA VAL A 224 0.04 4.75 -13.40
C VAL A 224 0.69 5.70 -12.40
N GLY A 225 2.02 5.81 -12.41
CA GLY A 225 2.74 6.72 -11.51
C GLY A 225 2.35 8.17 -11.79
N GLU A 226 2.48 8.62 -13.03
CA GLU A 226 2.09 9.98 -13.45
C GLU A 226 0.63 10.30 -13.16
N LYS A 227 -0.29 9.34 -13.36
CA LYS A 227 -1.69 9.54 -12.99
C LYS A 227 -1.85 9.78 -11.49
N ILE A 228 -1.22 8.96 -10.63
CA ILE A 228 -1.24 9.18 -9.16
C ILE A 228 -0.71 10.58 -8.81
N LEU A 229 0.37 11.02 -9.46
CA LEU A 229 0.96 12.33 -9.20
C LEU A 229 0.03 13.49 -9.57
N ASN A 230 -0.76 13.36 -10.63
CA ASN A 230 -1.63 14.42 -11.15
C ASN A 230 -3.08 14.37 -10.61
N ASP A 231 -3.48 13.28 -9.94
CA ASP A 231 -4.86 13.07 -9.52
C ASP A 231 -5.24 13.89 -8.27
N LYS A 232 -6.15 14.85 -8.44
CA LYS A 232 -6.64 15.71 -7.35
C LYS A 232 -7.44 14.95 -6.29
N ARG A 233 -7.88 13.72 -6.57
CA ARG A 233 -8.55 12.86 -5.58
C ARG A 233 -7.58 12.25 -4.57
N ILE A 234 -6.27 12.33 -4.86
CA ILE A 234 -5.20 11.78 -4.03
C ILE A 234 -4.47 12.94 -3.32
N PRO A 235 -4.90 13.37 -2.12
CA PRO A 235 -4.34 14.55 -1.44
C PRO A 235 -2.90 14.38 -0.95
N LEU A 236 -2.44 13.14 -0.76
CA LEU A 236 -1.07 12.82 -0.31
C LEU A 236 -0.47 11.73 -1.19
N VAL A 237 0.77 11.95 -1.65
CA VAL A 237 1.59 10.92 -2.29
C VAL A 237 2.84 10.68 -1.46
N SER A 238 2.97 9.47 -0.92
CA SER A 238 4.21 8.97 -0.33
C SER A 238 5.03 8.30 -1.41
N PHE A 239 6.25 8.80 -1.64
CA PHE A 239 7.15 8.29 -2.66
C PHE A 239 8.48 7.90 -2.04
N THR A 240 8.92 6.68 -2.34
CA THR A 240 10.25 6.18 -2.01
C THR A 240 10.98 5.83 -3.31
N GLY A 241 12.17 6.39 -3.51
CA GLY A 241 12.95 6.15 -4.71
C GLY A 241 14.13 7.10 -4.89
N SER A 242 14.61 7.25 -6.13
CA SER A 242 15.77 8.10 -6.39
C SER A 242 15.45 9.58 -6.19
N THR A 243 16.44 10.37 -5.74
CA THR A 243 16.31 11.83 -5.59
C THR A 243 15.91 12.53 -6.90
N ASN A 244 16.35 12.00 -8.06
CA ASN A 244 15.94 12.54 -9.35
C ASN A 244 14.43 12.41 -9.59
N MET A 245 13.88 11.22 -9.34
CA MET A 245 12.43 11.00 -9.46
C MET A 245 11.65 11.71 -8.35
N GLY A 246 12.19 11.78 -7.14
CA GLY A 246 11.60 12.52 -6.03
C GLY A 246 11.40 14.00 -6.32
N ARG A 247 12.34 14.65 -7.04
CA ARG A 247 12.16 16.03 -7.52
C ARG A 247 10.96 16.16 -8.44
N HIS A 248 10.83 15.26 -9.43
CA HIS A 248 9.68 15.24 -10.33
C HIS A 248 8.37 15.08 -9.57
N VAL A 249 8.30 14.08 -8.68
CA VAL A 249 7.14 13.84 -7.79
C VAL A 249 6.77 15.09 -6.99
N SER A 250 7.75 15.73 -6.35
CA SER A 250 7.52 16.93 -5.55
C SER A 250 6.96 18.07 -6.40
N SER A 251 7.56 18.33 -7.56
CA SER A 251 7.13 19.40 -8.47
C SER A 251 5.71 19.16 -8.95
N THR A 252 5.42 17.99 -9.53
CA THR A 252 4.10 17.66 -10.08
C THR A 252 2.99 17.67 -9.02
N VAL A 253 3.23 17.10 -7.84
CA VAL A 253 2.23 17.08 -6.77
C VAL A 253 1.97 18.51 -6.23
N SER A 254 3.01 19.35 -6.19
CA SER A 254 2.88 20.74 -5.71
C SER A 254 2.07 21.64 -6.67
N GLU A 255 2.10 21.39 -7.98
CA GLU A 255 1.31 22.14 -8.98
C GLU A 255 -0.20 22.06 -8.72
N ARG A 256 -0.65 20.97 -8.10
CA ARG A 256 -2.06 20.78 -7.70
C ARG A 256 -2.31 20.99 -6.21
N PHE A 257 -1.37 21.59 -5.49
CA PHE A 257 -1.40 21.79 -4.03
C PHE A 257 -1.59 20.49 -3.22
N GLY A 258 -1.15 19.36 -3.77
CA GLY A 258 -1.09 18.10 -3.04
C GLY A 258 0.04 18.09 -2.01
N LYS A 259 -0.03 17.14 -1.07
CA LYS A 259 1.05 16.87 -0.11
C LYS A 259 1.92 15.73 -0.63
N SER A 260 3.20 15.76 -0.30
CA SER A 260 4.14 14.67 -0.57
C SER A 260 4.93 14.28 0.68
N ILE A 261 5.23 12.99 0.80
CA ILE A 261 6.27 12.46 1.69
C ILE A 261 7.34 11.88 0.76
N LEU A 262 8.60 12.28 0.95
CA LEU A 262 9.69 11.94 0.04
C LEU A 262 10.81 11.24 0.83
N GLU A 263 10.94 9.93 0.61
CA GLU A 263 12.00 9.10 1.17
C GLU A 263 13.01 8.80 0.06
N LEU A 264 14.08 9.61 -0.01
CA LEU A 264 14.99 9.68 -1.16
C LEU A 264 16.42 9.21 -0.80
N GLY A 265 17.27 9.06 -1.82
CA GLY A 265 18.68 8.66 -1.69
C GLY A 265 19.68 9.80 -1.87
#